data_AF-A0A7V0QDR0-F1
#
_entry.id   AF-A0A7V0QDR0-F1
#
_cell.length_a   1.000
_cell.length_b   1.000
_cell.length_c   1.000
_cell.angle_alpha   90.00
_cell.angle_beta   90.00
_cell.angle_gamma   90.00
#
_symmetry.space_group_name_H-M   'P 1'
#
loop_
_entity.id
_entity.type
_entity.pdbx_description
1 polymer ?
#
loop_
_entity_poly.entity_id
_entity_poly.type
_entity_poly.pdbx_seq_one_letter_code
_entity_poly.pdbx_strand_id
1 'polypeptide(L)'
;SKNILSSHEVNQVRVDLGENPANMIWLWGQGRKPRIPTFYSKYKIKGSVISAVDLIKGIGKTIGLDVIEVPGATGFYDTNYRGKAEYGLRSLNNKDFIFVHVEAPDEAGHNGDIRAKITAIERFDKEIVGRFLEYLERHRDFRILVLPDHPTPVKLRTHSRDAICFAMCGEGIKPDKKQSFSEFTSEKSPLNFKDGYKLIGEFIKR
;
A
#
# COMPACT_ATOMS: atom_id res chain seq x y z
N SER A 1 8.29 -17.81 27.49
CA SER A 1 9.09 -16.57 27.38
C SER A 1 9.48 -15.99 28.73
N LYS A 2 8.55 -15.88 29.70
CA LYS A 2 8.76 -15.22 31.00
C LYS A 2 10.04 -15.62 31.72
N ASN A 3 10.28 -16.91 31.91
CA ASN A 3 11.48 -17.37 32.62
C ASN A 3 12.79 -16.93 31.96
N ILE A 4 12.83 -16.85 30.63
CA ILE A 4 14.02 -16.44 29.87
C ILE A 4 14.16 -14.92 29.87
N LEU A 5 13.07 -14.21 29.60
CA LEU A 5 13.12 -12.76 29.40
C LEU A 5 13.22 -11.98 30.73
N SER A 6 12.67 -12.50 31.83
CA SER A 6 12.71 -11.81 33.12
C SER A 6 14.13 -11.57 33.63
N SER A 7 15.07 -12.49 33.38
CA SER A 7 16.46 -12.36 33.82
C SER A 7 17.35 -11.56 32.87
N HIS A 8 16.80 -11.08 31.74
CA HIS A 8 17.57 -10.29 30.79
C HIS A 8 17.90 -8.91 31.39
N GLU A 9 19.13 -8.42 31.19
CA GLU A 9 19.63 -7.15 31.74
C GLU A 9 18.68 -5.98 31.48
N VAL A 10 18.19 -5.83 30.25
CA VAL A 10 17.18 -4.82 29.88
C VAL A 10 15.95 -4.88 30.79
N ASN A 11 15.44 -6.06 31.14
CA ASN A 11 14.28 -6.19 32.02
C ASN A 11 14.62 -5.96 33.49
N GLN A 12 15.85 -6.25 33.92
CA GLN A 12 16.33 -5.88 35.27
C GLN A 12 16.37 -4.35 35.41
N VAL A 13 16.98 -3.66 34.44
CA VAL A 13 17.04 -2.18 34.41
C VAL A 13 15.64 -1.56 34.40
N ARG A 14 14.70 -2.10 33.59
CA ARG A 14 13.30 -1.64 33.60
C ARG A 14 12.67 -1.74 34.99
N VAL A 15 12.88 -2.86 35.68
CA VAL A 15 12.35 -3.08 37.04
C VAL A 15 13.00 -2.12 38.04
N ASP A 16 14.32 -1.94 37.98
CA ASP A 16 15.06 -1.00 38.85
C ASP A 16 14.58 0.45 38.67
N LEU A 17 14.17 0.82 37.45
CA LEU A 17 13.57 2.11 37.13
C LEU A 17 12.06 2.19 37.43
N GLY A 18 11.44 1.14 37.96
CA GLY A 18 10.00 1.09 38.25
C GLY A 18 9.10 0.93 37.01
N GLU A 19 9.66 0.56 35.86
CA GLU A 19 8.92 0.30 34.62
C GLU A 19 8.40 -1.14 34.54
N ASN A 20 7.40 -1.35 33.68
CA ASN A 20 6.89 -2.70 33.40
C ASN A 20 7.90 -3.53 32.58
N PRO A 21 8.28 -4.75 33.01
CA PRO A 21 9.19 -5.60 32.24
C PRO A 21 8.51 -6.17 30.99
N ALA A 22 9.23 -6.18 29.87
CA ALA A 22 8.83 -6.83 28.63
C ALA A 22 9.24 -8.31 28.65
N ASN A 23 8.60 -9.13 29.49
CA ASN A 23 8.97 -10.54 29.71
C ASN A 23 7.97 -11.58 29.17
N MET A 24 6.81 -11.15 28.66
CA MET A 24 5.80 -12.06 28.10
C MET A 24 5.67 -11.82 26.59
N ILE A 25 5.61 -12.91 25.83
CA ILE A 25 5.34 -12.86 24.39
C ILE A 25 3.86 -13.20 24.20
N TRP A 26 3.08 -12.26 23.67
CA TRP A 26 1.70 -12.48 23.26
C TRP A 26 1.68 -12.85 21.78
N LEU A 27 1.54 -14.14 21.48
CA LEU A 27 1.35 -14.61 20.11
C LEU A 27 -0.12 -14.49 19.71
N TRP A 28 -0.37 -13.86 18.58
CA TRP A 28 -1.70 -13.71 17.97
C TRP A 28 -1.56 -13.64 16.45
N GLY A 29 -2.63 -13.94 15.71
CA GLY A 29 -2.63 -13.87 14.24
C GLY A 29 -1.90 -15.02 13.55
N GLN A 30 -1.99 -16.24 14.09
CA GLN A 30 -1.37 -17.42 13.49
C GLN A 30 -1.87 -17.67 12.07
N GLY A 31 -0.95 -17.87 11.14
CA GLY A 31 -1.23 -18.14 9.74
C GLY A 31 -0.28 -19.19 9.17
N ARG A 32 -0.66 -19.75 8.02
CA ARG A 32 0.21 -20.63 7.22
C ARG A 32 0.55 -19.91 5.91
N LYS A 33 1.73 -20.21 5.35
CA LYS A 33 2.08 -19.73 4.01
C LYS A 33 1.02 -20.20 3.01
N PRO A 34 0.30 -19.28 2.33
CA PRO A 34 -0.73 -19.69 1.38
C PRO A 34 -0.08 -20.26 0.12
N ARG A 35 -0.76 -21.22 -0.52
CA ARG A 35 -0.39 -21.75 -1.83
C ARG A 35 -1.21 -21.04 -2.89
N ILE A 36 -0.65 -19.99 -3.45
CA ILE A 36 -1.28 -19.19 -4.49
C ILE A 36 -0.35 -19.12 -5.71
N PRO A 37 -0.89 -19.03 -6.95
CA PRO A 37 -0.08 -18.85 -8.15
C PRO A 37 0.78 -17.59 -8.05
N THR A 38 1.99 -17.65 -8.60
CA THR A 38 2.82 -16.44 -8.75
C THR A 38 2.20 -15.50 -9.76
N PHE A 39 2.49 -14.21 -9.63
CA PHE A 39 2.03 -13.17 -10.55
C PHE A 39 2.46 -13.48 -11.99
N TYR A 40 3.72 -13.92 -12.16
CA TYR A 40 4.23 -14.38 -13.45
C TYR A 40 3.49 -15.61 -13.99
N SER A 41 3.19 -16.62 -13.15
CA SER A 41 2.45 -17.80 -13.64
C SER A 41 1.06 -17.45 -14.16
N LYS A 42 0.40 -16.46 -13.54
CA LYS A 42 -0.98 -16.04 -13.86
C LYS A 42 -1.06 -15.04 -15.01
N TYR A 43 -0.16 -14.06 -15.04
CA TYR A 43 -0.23 -12.92 -15.97
C TYR A 43 0.96 -12.81 -16.92
N LYS A 44 1.98 -13.67 -16.79
CA LYS A 44 3.24 -13.60 -17.56
C LYS A 44 4.01 -12.29 -17.42
N ILE A 45 3.75 -11.58 -16.33
CA ILE A 45 4.37 -10.29 -15.99
C ILE A 45 5.32 -10.47 -14.81
N LYS A 46 6.50 -9.87 -14.92
CA LYS A 46 7.44 -9.74 -13.79
C LYS A 46 7.29 -8.35 -13.19
N GLY A 47 7.32 -8.26 -11.86
CA GLY A 47 7.14 -6.98 -11.21
C GLY A 47 7.75 -6.91 -9.83
N SER A 48 7.56 -5.74 -9.24
CA SER A 48 8.10 -5.40 -7.93
C SER A 48 7.01 -4.83 -7.02
N VAL A 49 7.30 -4.78 -5.72
CA VAL A 49 6.46 -4.15 -4.70
C VAL A 49 7.31 -3.21 -3.84
N ILE A 50 6.78 -2.02 -3.58
CA ILE A 50 7.32 -1.06 -2.61
C ILE A 50 6.26 -0.86 -1.54
N SER A 51 6.60 -1.14 -0.29
CA SER A 51 5.77 -0.85 0.88
C SER A 51 6.66 -0.63 2.10
N ALA A 52 6.19 0.12 3.09
CA ALA A 52 6.80 0.13 4.42
C ALA A 52 6.23 -0.99 5.32
N VAL A 53 5.06 -1.51 4.98
CA VAL A 53 4.30 -2.48 5.78
C VAL A 53 4.71 -3.91 5.43
N ASP A 54 5.16 -4.66 6.44
CA ASP A 54 5.66 -6.04 6.27
C ASP A 54 4.60 -7.01 5.72
N LEU A 55 3.32 -6.80 6.07
CA LEU A 55 2.21 -7.60 5.53
C LEU A 55 2.18 -7.53 4.00
N ILE A 56 2.22 -6.31 3.44
CA ILE A 56 2.18 -6.07 1.99
C ILE A 56 3.44 -6.63 1.32
N LYS A 57 4.63 -6.44 1.93
CA LYS A 57 5.87 -7.04 1.44
C LYS A 57 5.79 -8.57 1.41
N GLY A 58 5.23 -9.19 2.45
CA GLY A 58 5.02 -10.62 2.57
C GLY A 58 4.09 -11.17 1.49
N ILE A 59 2.99 -10.47 1.20
CA ILE A 59 2.07 -10.81 0.10
C ILE A 59 2.80 -10.76 -1.24
N GLY A 60 3.53 -9.66 -1.52
CA GLY A 60 4.32 -9.51 -2.75
C GLY A 60 5.33 -10.64 -2.94
N LYS A 61 6.11 -10.97 -1.90
CA LYS A 61 7.04 -12.12 -1.92
C LYS A 61 6.33 -13.44 -2.20
N THR A 62 5.16 -13.63 -1.61
CA THR A 62 4.38 -14.87 -1.77
C THR A 62 3.91 -15.09 -3.20
N ILE A 63 3.58 -14.02 -3.93
CA ILE A 63 3.22 -14.08 -5.35
C ILE A 63 4.41 -13.87 -6.29
N GLY A 64 5.64 -13.80 -5.78
CA GLY A 64 6.87 -13.70 -6.59
C GLY A 64 7.16 -12.31 -7.17
N LEU A 65 6.71 -11.24 -6.52
CA LEU A 65 7.18 -9.88 -6.79
C LEU A 65 8.47 -9.58 -6.01
N ASP A 66 9.36 -8.80 -6.62
CA ASP A 66 10.59 -8.35 -5.97
C ASP A 66 10.27 -7.22 -4.98
N VAL A 67 10.69 -7.35 -3.72
CA VAL A 67 10.53 -6.28 -2.73
C VAL A 67 11.65 -5.27 -2.89
N ILE A 68 11.27 -4.00 -3.07
CA ILE A 68 12.20 -2.89 -3.15
C ILE A 68 12.16 -2.13 -1.83
N GLU A 69 13.30 -2.08 -1.16
CA GLU A 69 13.50 -1.30 0.06
C GLU A 69 13.85 0.15 -0.29
N VAL A 70 13.09 1.10 0.26
CA VAL A 70 13.26 2.53 -0.01
C VAL A 70 13.75 3.21 1.27
N PRO A 71 14.94 3.83 1.27
CA PRO A 71 15.43 4.58 2.42
C PRO A 71 14.43 5.67 2.86
N GLY A 72 14.12 5.70 4.16
CA GLY A 72 13.14 6.63 4.72
C GLY A 72 11.67 6.25 4.48
N ALA A 73 11.36 5.07 3.94
CA ALA A 73 9.99 4.59 3.87
C ALA A 73 9.51 4.05 5.23
N THR A 74 9.13 4.96 6.14
CA THR A 74 8.76 4.65 7.53
C THR A 74 7.40 3.97 7.70
N GLY A 75 6.46 4.18 6.79
CA GLY A 75 5.08 3.72 6.95
C GLY A 75 4.19 4.71 7.73
N PHE A 76 4.76 5.80 8.24
CA PHE A 76 4.00 6.84 8.94
C PHE A 76 3.97 8.15 8.14
N TYR A 77 3.54 9.26 8.75
CA TYR A 77 3.33 10.54 8.07
C TYR A 77 4.60 11.13 7.42
N ASP A 78 5.77 10.81 7.97
CA ASP A 78 7.10 11.22 7.54
C ASP A 78 7.72 10.31 6.46
N THR A 79 6.96 9.33 5.94
CA THR A 79 7.46 8.38 4.94
C THR A 79 7.98 9.08 3.69
N ASN A 80 9.02 8.52 3.07
CA ASN A 80 9.62 9.04 1.84
C ASN A 80 8.75 8.76 0.60
N TYR A 81 7.69 9.55 0.38
CA TYR A 81 6.81 9.44 -0.80
C TYR A 81 7.61 9.51 -2.10
N ARG A 82 8.38 10.58 -2.29
CA ARG A 82 9.19 10.81 -3.49
C ARG A 82 10.10 9.63 -3.80
N GLY A 83 10.81 9.11 -2.78
CA GLY A 83 11.66 7.94 -2.93
C GLY A 83 10.89 6.71 -3.40
N LYS A 84 9.67 6.47 -2.90
CA LYS A 84 8.85 5.34 -3.37
C LYS A 84 8.54 5.45 -4.86
N ALA A 85 8.21 6.64 -5.36
CA ALA A 85 8.01 6.86 -6.79
C ALA A 85 9.30 6.69 -7.60
N GLU A 86 10.41 7.30 -7.19
CA GLU A 86 11.68 7.23 -7.93
C GLU A 86 12.26 5.82 -7.99
N TYR A 87 12.17 5.05 -6.89
CA TYR A 87 12.55 3.63 -6.89
C TYR A 87 11.58 2.78 -7.73
N GLY A 88 10.28 3.08 -7.68
CA GLY A 88 9.27 2.40 -8.49
C GLY A 88 9.48 2.59 -9.98
N LEU A 89 9.71 3.82 -10.42
CA LEU A 89 10.03 4.15 -11.81
C LEU A 89 11.33 3.47 -12.28
N ARG A 90 12.38 3.47 -11.45
CA ARG A 90 13.61 2.72 -11.79
C ARG A 90 13.40 1.23 -11.94
N SER A 91 12.47 0.64 -11.17
CA SER A 91 12.12 -0.77 -11.32
C SER A 91 11.54 -1.08 -12.71
N LEU A 92 10.79 -0.16 -13.28
CA LEU A 92 10.14 -0.33 -14.58
C LEU A 92 11.13 -0.39 -15.75
N ASN A 93 12.38 0.04 -15.55
CA ASN A 93 13.44 -0.12 -16.57
C ASN A 93 13.73 -1.60 -16.89
N ASN A 94 13.43 -2.52 -15.96
CA ASN A 94 13.76 -3.95 -16.06
C ASN A 94 12.58 -4.88 -15.76
N LYS A 95 11.39 -4.34 -15.49
CA LYS A 95 10.18 -5.07 -15.06
C LYS A 95 8.95 -4.47 -15.73
N ASP A 96 7.89 -5.26 -15.87
CA ASP A 96 6.67 -4.82 -16.55
C ASP A 96 5.63 -4.25 -15.56
N PHE A 97 5.86 -4.40 -14.24
CA PHE A 97 4.89 -4.01 -13.21
C PHE A 97 5.56 -3.51 -11.91
N ILE A 98 4.95 -2.51 -11.29
CA ILE A 98 5.29 -2.03 -9.95
C ILE A 98 4.01 -1.78 -9.14
N PHE A 99 3.94 -2.33 -7.93
CA PHE A 99 2.95 -1.97 -6.92
C PHE A 99 3.59 -1.03 -5.88
N VAL A 100 3.11 0.21 -5.79
CA VAL A 100 3.62 1.21 -4.83
C VAL A 100 2.56 1.46 -3.77
N HIS A 101 2.93 1.24 -2.50
CA HIS A 101 2.04 1.33 -1.36
C HIS A 101 2.42 2.47 -0.40
N VAL A 102 1.41 3.17 0.11
CA VAL A 102 1.56 4.25 1.08
C VAL A 102 0.53 4.08 2.20
N GLU A 103 1.03 3.85 3.40
CA GLU A 103 0.23 3.54 4.61
C GLU A 103 -0.29 4.81 5.32
N ALA A 104 0.40 5.94 5.18
CA ALA A 104 0.13 7.14 5.97
C ALA A 104 -1.33 7.63 6.01
N PRO A 105 -2.15 7.54 4.93
CA PRO A 105 -3.57 7.89 5.00
C PRO A 105 -4.39 7.00 5.94
N ASP A 106 -4.01 5.73 6.10
CA ASP A 106 -4.67 4.77 6.97
C ASP A 106 -4.36 5.04 8.45
N GLU A 107 -3.07 5.23 8.77
CA GLU A 107 -2.60 5.64 10.09
C GLU A 107 -3.27 6.93 10.57
N ALA A 108 -3.46 7.90 9.67
CA ALA A 108 -4.18 9.13 9.99
C ALA A 108 -5.68 8.89 10.25
N GLY A 109 -6.27 7.93 9.55
CA GLY A 109 -7.62 7.43 9.81
C GLY A 109 -7.75 6.83 11.21
N HIS A 110 -6.86 5.90 11.58
CA HIS A 110 -6.81 5.27 12.90
C HIS A 110 -6.58 6.27 14.04
N ASN A 111 -5.70 7.25 13.85
CA ASN A 111 -5.44 8.30 14.84
C ASN A 111 -6.59 9.33 14.95
N GLY A 112 -7.54 9.30 14.02
CA GLY A 112 -8.61 10.29 13.96
C GLY A 112 -8.10 11.69 13.61
N ASP A 113 -6.97 11.79 12.90
CA ASP A 113 -6.36 13.04 12.50
C ASP A 113 -6.74 13.39 11.06
N ILE A 114 -7.77 14.22 10.93
CA ILE A 114 -8.26 14.67 9.63
C ILE A 114 -7.22 15.48 8.84
N ARG A 115 -6.40 16.29 9.52
CA ARG A 115 -5.41 17.15 8.85
C ARG A 115 -4.28 16.30 8.30
N ALA A 116 -3.75 15.37 9.11
CA ALA A 116 -2.74 14.42 8.65
C ALA A 116 -3.27 13.56 7.49
N LYS A 117 -4.54 13.15 7.54
CA LYS A 117 -5.13 12.34 6.45
C LYS A 117 -5.20 13.10 5.13
N ILE A 118 -5.67 14.36 5.16
CA ILE A 118 -5.70 15.23 3.99
C ILE A 118 -4.29 15.44 3.45
N THR A 119 -3.33 15.82 4.31
CA THR A 119 -1.94 16.04 3.89
C THR A 119 -1.28 14.78 3.32
N ALA A 120 -1.56 13.60 3.87
CA ALA A 120 -1.05 12.34 3.34
C ALA A 120 -1.60 12.04 1.93
N ILE A 121 -2.88 12.30 1.69
CA ILE A 121 -3.51 12.16 0.38
C ILE A 121 -2.92 13.17 -0.62
N GLU A 122 -2.76 14.43 -0.25
CA GLU A 122 -2.14 15.46 -1.12
C GLU A 122 -0.68 15.13 -1.46
N ARG A 123 0.09 14.61 -0.50
CA ARG A 123 1.47 14.14 -0.73
C ARG A 123 1.49 12.91 -1.62
N PHE A 124 0.55 11.98 -1.44
CA PHE A 124 0.41 10.83 -2.32
C PHE A 124 0.10 11.25 -3.76
N ASP A 125 -0.86 12.15 -3.95
CA ASP A 125 -1.21 12.70 -5.26
C ASP A 125 -0.01 13.37 -5.92
N LYS A 126 0.65 14.30 -5.23
CA LYS A 126 1.79 15.04 -5.79
C LYS A 126 3.04 14.19 -6.02
N GLU A 127 3.50 13.46 -5.00
CA GLU A 127 4.81 12.83 -5.00
C GLU A 127 4.79 11.38 -5.51
N ILE A 128 3.62 10.73 -5.60
CA ILE A 128 3.47 9.42 -6.21
C ILE A 128 2.76 9.55 -7.55
N VAL A 129 1.47 9.86 -7.53
CA VAL A 129 0.61 9.82 -8.73
C VAL A 129 1.12 10.79 -9.79
N GLY A 130 1.39 12.04 -9.42
CA GLY A 130 1.92 13.07 -10.31
C GLY A 130 3.21 12.64 -11.01
N ARG A 131 4.14 12.01 -10.29
CA ARG A 131 5.40 11.51 -10.88
C ARG A 131 5.20 10.37 -11.86
N PHE A 132 4.27 9.45 -11.58
CA PHE A 132 3.93 8.39 -12.53
C PHE A 132 3.19 8.96 -13.75
N LEU A 133 2.36 9.99 -13.59
CA LEU A 133 1.72 10.70 -14.70
C LEU A 133 2.74 11.41 -15.59
N GLU A 134 3.71 12.12 -15.02
CA GLU A 134 4.82 12.73 -15.76
C GLU A 134 5.62 11.68 -16.56
N TYR A 135 5.77 10.47 -16.01
CA TYR A 135 6.40 9.36 -16.71
C TYR A 135 5.53 8.84 -17.87
N LEU A 136 4.21 8.69 -17.66
CA LEU A 136 3.22 8.27 -18.65
C LEU A 136 3.16 9.24 -19.86
N GLU A 137 3.36 10.53 -19.63
CA GLU A 137 3.42 11.52 -20.72
C GLU A 137 4.55 11.24 -21.71
N ARG A 138 5.64 10.63 -21.24
CA ARG A 138 6.83 10.29 -22.03
C ARG A 138 6.83 8.84 -22.55
N HIS A 139 6.00 7.97 -21.97
CA HIS A 139 5.92 6.54 -22.30
C HIS A 139 4.46 6.15 -22.57
N ARG A 140 4.08 6.12 -23.86
CA ARG A 140 2.68 5.95 -24.29
C ARG A 140 2.14 4.53 -24.14
N ASP A 141 3.01 3.56 -23.89
CA ASP A 141 2.75 2.13 -23.66
C ASP A 141 2.60 1.78 -22.16
N PHE A 142 2.35 2.80 -21.33
CA PHE A 142 2.24 2.68 -19.88
C PHE A 142 0.79 2.83 -19.41
N ARG A 143 0.47 2.22 -18.27
CA ARG A 143 -0.83 2.31 -17.60
C ARG A 143 -0.65 2.57 -16.11
N ILE A 144 -1.58 3.30 -15.50
CA ILE A 144 -1.61 3.59 -14.07
C ILE A 144 -2.97 3.18 -13.52
N LEU A 145 -2.97 2.56 -12.35
CA LEU A 145 -4.15 2.27 -11.54
C LEU A 145 -3.93 2.81 -10.14
N VAL A 146 -4.87 3.62 -9.64
CA VAL A 146 -4.83 4.24 -8.32
C VAL A 146 -6.11 3.89 -7.56
N LEU A 147 -5.94 3.42 -6.32
CA LEU A 147 -7.02 3.09 -5.39
C LEU A 147 -6.47 2.95 -3.95
N PRO A 148 -7.29 3.20 -2.91
CA PRO A 148 -7.06 2.61 -1.61
C PRO A 148 -7.50 1.13 -1.60
N ASP A 149 -6.97 0.35 -0.67
CA ASP A 149 -7.35 -1.05 -0.46
C ASP A 149 -8.54 -1.21 0.50
N HIS A 150 -8.74 -0.28 1.43
CA HIS A 150 -9.94 -0.17 2.25
C HIS A 150 -10.24 1.26 2.73
N PRO A 151 -11.47 1.55 3.18
CA PRO A 151 -11.78 2.79 3.87
C PRO A 151 -11.46 2.70 5.36
N THR A 152 -10.84 3.75 5.88
CA THR A 152 -10.62 3.95 7.33
C THR A 152 -11.14 5.31 7.76
N PRO A 153 -12.46 5.46 7.99
CA PRO A 153 -13.07 6.75 8.29
C PRO A 153 -12.53 7.36 9.59
N VAL A 154 -12.12 8.62 9.56
CA VAL A 154 -11.54 9.37 10.71
C VAL A 154 -12.45 9.31 11.95
N LYS A 155 -13.77 9.36 11.74
CA LYS A 155 -14.77 9.26 12.81
C LYS A 155 -14.80 7.87 13.47
N LEU A 156 -14.58 6.81 12.69
CA LEU A 156 -14.62 5.43 13.17
C LEU A 156 -13.29 4.96 13.74
N ARG A 157 -12.16 5.54 13.28
CA ARG A 157 -10.79 5.18 13.69
C ARG A 157 -10.46 3.69 13.49
N THR A 158 -11.20 3.06 12.58
CA THR A 158 -11.03 1.66 12.21
C THR A 158 -11.54 1.46 10.79
N HIS A 159 -11.23 0.31 10.21
CA HIS A 159 -11.62 -0.03 8.86
C HIS A 159 -13.15 -0.17 8.77
N SER A 160 -13.73 0.28 7.67
CA SER A 160 -15.10 -0.04 7.30
C SER A 160 -15.14 -1.00 6.10
N ARG A 161 -16.35 -1.41 5.70
CA ARG A 161 -16.58 -2.29 4.54
C ARG A 161 -17.19 -1.53 3.36
N ASP A 162 -17.16 -0.21 3.42
CA ASP A 162 -17.70 0.63 2.35
C ASP A 162 -16.89 0.43 1.07
N ALA A 163 -17.52 0.69 -0.07
CA ALA A 163 -16.84 0.61 -1.35
C ALA A 163 -15.73 1.66 -1.44
N ILE A 164 -14.65 1.34 -2.16
CA ILE A 164 -13.56 2.25 -2.47
C ILE A 164 -13.70 2.80 -3.89
N CYS A 165 -13.15 3.99 -4.12
CA CYS A 165 -12.99 4.55 -5.46
C CYS A 165 -11.69 4.05 -6.10
N PHE A 166 -11.66 3.93 -7.43
CA PHE A 166 -10.43 3.67 -8.19
C PHE A 166 -10.43 4.49 -9.49
N ALA A 167 -9.24 4.76 -10.02
CA ALA A 167 -9.05 5.41 -11.30
C ALA A 167 -7.94 4.71 -12.07
N MET A 168 -8.09 4.62 -13.39
CA MET A 168 -7.08 4.05 -14.27
C MET A 168 -6.91 4.91 -15.52
N CYS A 169 -5.69 5.01 -16.03
CA CYS A 169 -5.38 5.75 -17.25
C CYS A 169 -4.19 5.13 -17.99
N GLY A 170 -4.01 5.50 -19.26
CA GLY A 170 -2.89 5.04 -20.10
C GLY A 170 -3.33 4.21 -21.30
N GLU A 171 -2.39 3.43 -21.85
CA GLU A 171 -2.56 2.68 -23.11
C GLU A 171 -3.85 1.85 -23.12
N GLY A 172 -4.72 1.98 -24.12
CA GLY A 172 -5.92 1.14 -24.26
C GLY A 172 -7.02 1.36 -23.21
N ILE A 173 -6.89 2.34 -22.31
CA ILE A 173 -7.95 2.72 -21.37
C ILE A 173 -8.78 3.84 -21.98
N LYS A 174 -10.09 3.59 -22.17
CA LYS A 174 -11.01 4.60 -22.67
C LYS A 174 -11.37 5.58 -21.54
N PRO A 175 -11.13 6.90 -21.69
CA PRO A 175 -11.48 7.87 -20.67
C PRO A 175 -13.00 7.97 -20.52
N ASP A 176 -13.46 8.16 -19.28
CA ASP A 176 -14.82 8.58 -19.01
C ASP A 176 -14.93 10.12 -18.96
N LYS A 177 -16.07 10.63 -18.47
CA LYS A 177 -16.32 12.07 -18.38
C LYS A 177 -16.06 12.66 -16.98
N LYS A 178 -15.48 11.89 -16.05
CA LYS A 178 -15.29 12.35 -14.67
C LYS A 178 -14.05 13.22 -14.58
N GLN A 179 -14.10 14.23 -13.71
CA GLN A 179 -13.05 15.25 -13.59
C GLN A 179 -12.39 15.26 -12.21
N SER A 180 -12.81 14.39 -11.30
CA SER A 180 -12.26 14.32 -9.94
C SER A 180 -12.25 12.90 -9.41
N PHE A 181 -11.30 12.63 -8.51
CA PHE A 181 -11.16 11.37 -7.81
C PHE A 181 -11.69 11.50 -6.38
N SER A 182 -12.89 10.98 -6.14
CA SER A 182 -13.52 10.95 -4.81
C SER A 182 -14.60 9.88 -4.76
N GLU A 183 -15.00 9.51 -3.54
CA GLU A 183 -16.10 8.59 -3.29
C GLU A 183 -17.37 9.06 -4.02
N PHE A 184 -17.77 10.33 -3.85
CA PHE A 184 -18.95 10.92 -4.47
C PHE A 184 -18.93 10.91 -6.01
N THR A 185 -17.75 11.12 -6.62
CA THR A 185 -17.62 11.05 -8.09
C THR A 185 -17.68 9.60 -8.58
N SER A 186 -17.08 8.68 -7.83
CA SER A 186 -17.01 7.25 -8.18
C SER A 186 -18.37 6.54 -8.10
N GLU A 187 -19.25 6.93 -7.17
CA GLU A 187 -20.61 6.38 -7.05
C GLU A 187 -21.45 6.57 -8.33
N LYS A 188 -21.10 7.56 -9.15
CA LYS A 188 -21.77 7.88 -10.42
C LYS A 188 -21.12 7.19 -11.62
N SER A 189 -20.17 6.29 -11.39
CA SER A 189 -19.53 5.49 -12.42
C SER A 189 -20.35 4.23 -12.69
N PRO A 190 -20.64 3.89 -13.97
CA PRO A 190 -21.23 2.59 -14.29
C PRO A 190 -20.22 1.45 -14.12
N LEU A 191 -18.91 1.74 -14.11
CA LEU A 191 -17.87 0.74 -13.93
C LEU A 191 -17.68 0.46 -12.43
N ASN A 192 -18.05 -0.74 -12.01
CA ASN A 192 -17.93 -1.20 -10.63
C ASN A 192 -17.48 -2.65 -10.58
N PHE A 193 -16.80 -3.02 -9.49
CA PHE A 193 -16.32 -4.37 -9.24
C PHE A 193 -16.84 -4.85 -7.89
N LYS A 194 -17.76 -5.82 -7.91
CA LYS A 194 -18.22 -6.48 -6.67
C LYS A 194 -17.08 -7.22 -5.96
N ASP A 195 -16.21 -7.85 -6.75
CA ASP A 195 -15.06 -8.60 -6.25
C ASP A 195 -13.76 -7.86 -6.57
N GLY A 196 -13.21 -7.14 -5.58
CA GLY A 196 -12.03 -6.28 -5.79
C GLY A 196 -10.81 -7.01 -6.37
N TYR A 197 -10.61 -8.29 -6.05
CA TYR A 197 -9.49 -9.09 -6.57
C TYR A 197 -9.52 -9.28 -8.10
N LYS A 198 -10.66 -9.04 -8.76
CA LYS A 198 -10.78 -9.11 -10.22
C LYS A 198 -10.19 -7.89 -10.93
N LEU A 199 -10.10 -6.75 -10.24
CA LEU A 199 -9.67 -5.47 -10.81
C LEU A 199 -8.30 -5.55 -11.48
N ILE A 200 -7.31 -6.16 -10.81
CA ILE A 200 -5.97 -6.30 -11.38
C ILE A 200 -5.96 -7.13 -12.67
N GLY A 201 -6.85 -8.12 -12.77
CA GLY A 201 -7.03 -8.91 -13.99
C GLY A 201 -7.57 -8.08 -15.14
N GLU A 202 -8.56 -7.22 -14.89
CA GLU A 202 -9.08 -6.30 -15.91
C GLU A 202 -8.06 -5.23 -16.29
N PHE A 203 -7.30 -4.69 -15.34
CA PHE A 203 -6.27 -3.69 -15.60
C PHE A 203 -5.13 -4.22 -16.50
N ILE A 204 -4.74 -5.48 -16.31
CA ILE A 204 -3.66 -6.13 -17.07
C ILE A 204 -4.10 -6.54 -18.48
N LYS A 205 -5.37 -6.90 -18.67
CA LYS A 205 -5.89 -7.28 -19.99
C LYS A 205 -5.74 -6.10 -20.95
N ARG A 206 -5.04 -6.33 -22.06
CA ARG A 206 -4.94 -5.37 -23.17
C ARG A 206 -6.12 -5.53 -24.11
#